data_AF-A0A1W2DJ39-F1
#
_entry.id   AF-A0A1W2DJ39-F1
#
_cell.length_a   1.000
_cell.length_b   1.000
_cell.length_c   1.000
_cell.angle_alpha   90.00
_cell.angle_beta   90.00
_cell.angle_gamma   90.00
#
_symmetry.space_group_name_H-M   'P 1'
#
loop_
_entity.id
_entity.type
_entity.pdbx_description
1 polymer ?
#
loop_
_entity_poly.entity_id
_entity_poly.type
_entity_poly.pdbx_seq_one_letter_code
_entity_poly.pdbx_strand_id
1 'polypeptide(L)'
;MDNHVKAALIASLDKFSVASGKDSVQLKDSLIEVFSKDLGFLEKVEEFDGAFDEHPAFDELREVFFDLLMINFFANDVKKLEEDYLDSEEWADIEEDTIDRGTELLNLLLYINECHDEKIKPELDDFLKEFLLVEEDEFQDEFHIYEDLITNQQLAESSVEDICSHAGMIELGEEMEELFVPFMVFFNQPKANEEVIKDLETYSANKEFDIAVYSLIAAFNN
;
A
#
# COMPACT_ATOMS: atom_id res chain seq x y z
N MET A 1 -11.65 8.42 10.37
CA MET A 1 -10.70 7.37 9.97
C MET A 1 -11.44 6.07 9.79
N ASP A 2 -11.23 5.42 8.66
CA ASP A 2 -11.74 4.08 8.39
C ASP A 2 -11.07 3.00 9.29
N ASN A 3 -11.79 1.91 9.60
CA ASN A 3 -11.30 0.87 10.51
C ASN A 3 -10.21 -0.01 9.88
N HIS A 4 -10.31 -0.35 8.59
CA HIS A 4 -9.31 -1.15 7.87
C HIS A 4 -8.03 -0.33 7.71
N VAL A 5 -8.16 0.94 7.35
CA VAL A 5 -7.04 1.90 7.31
C VAL A 5 -6.34 1.97 8.66
N LYS A 6 -7.10 2.09 9.76
CA LYS A 6 -6.52 2.16 11.10
C LYS A 6 -5.79 0.87 11.49
N ALA A 7 -6.37 -0.29 11.16
CA ALA A 7 -5.74 -1.57 11.44
C ALA A 7 -4.43 -1.74 10.65
N ALA A 8 -4.43 -1.37 9.37
CA ALA A 8 -3.28 -1.42 8.48
C ALA A 8 -2.13 -0.51 8.97
N LEU A 9 -2.45 0.74 9.31
CA LEU A 9 -1.50 1.72 9.86
C LEU A 9 -0.81 1.18 11.12
N ILE A 10 -1.60 0.68 12.07
CA ILE A 10 -1.06 0.16 13.33
C ILE A 10 -0.20 -1.08 13.09
N ALA A 11 -0.68 -2.03 12.30
CA ALA A 11 0.04 -3.27 12.01
C ALA A 11 1.39 -3.01 11.33
N SER A 12 1.41 -2.12 10.35
CA SER A 12 2.62 -1.74 9.61
C SER A 12 3.67 -1.12 10.54
N LEU A 13 3.31 -0.06 11.28
CA LEU A 13 4.25 0.64 12.16
C LEU A 13 4.75 -0.24 13.31
N ASP A 14 3.87 -1.06 13.91
CA ASP A 14 4.26 -1.96 14.99
C ASP A 14 5.28 -3.00 14.49
N LYS A 15 5.08 -3.56 13.29
CA LYS A 15 5.97 -4.56 12.72
C LYS A 15 7.28 -3.95 12.21
N PHE A 16 7.24 -2.78 11.58
CA PHE A 16 8.44 -2.01 11.24
C PHE A 16 9.28 -1.69 12.48
N SER A 17 8.64 -1.27 13.57
CA SER A 17 9.31 -0.93 14.84
C SER A 17 10.07 -2.11 15.43
N VAL A 18 9.47 -3.30 15.37
CA VAL A 18 10.09 -4.54 15.83
C VAL A 18 11.29 -4.91 14.94
N ALA A 19 11.13 -4.84 13.62
CA ALA A 19 12.18 -5.20 12.67
C ALA A 19 13.38 -4.24 12.73
N SER A 20 13.13 -2.93 12.80
CA SER A 20 14.14 -1.86 12.78
C SER A 20 14.71 -1.51 14.17
N GLY A 21 14.04 -1.94 15.25
CA GLY A 21 14.36 -1.54 16.62
C GLY A 21 14.09 -0.06 16.92
N LYS A 22 13.25 0.61 16.12
CA LYS A 22 12.82 2.01 16.29
C LYS A 22 11.48 2.07 17.00
N ASP A 23 11.23 3.14 17.75
CA ASP A 23 9.95 3.35 18.43
C ASP A 23 9.02 4.17 17.54
N SER A 24 7.90 3.58 17.12
CA SER A 24 6.87 4.26 16.31
C SER A 24 5.74 4.90 17.11
N VAL A 25 5.73 4.82 18.45
CA VAL A 25 4.57 5.26 19.24
C VAL A 25 4.14 6.70 18.91
N GLN A 26 5.10 7.62 18.82
CA GLN A 26 4.81 9.02 18.52
C GLN A 26 4.29 9.21 17.08
N LEU A 27 4.97 8.64 16.08
CA LEU A 27 4.53 8.71 14.69
C LEU A 27 3.13 8.10 14.51
N LYS A 28 2.89 6.94 15.13
CA LYS A 28 1.60 6.25 15.09
C LYS A 28 0.48 7.11 15.66
N ASP A 29 0.69 7.72 16.82
CA ASP A 29 -0.30 8.59 17.46
C ASP A 29 -0.56 9.84 16.58
N SER A 30 0.49 10.45 16.03
CA SER A 30 0.40 11.60 15.12
C SER A 30 -0.39 11.26 13.85
N LEU A 31 -0.06 10.16 13.17
CA LEU A 31 -0.76 9.79 11.94
C LEU A 31 -2.22 9.39 12.19
N ILE A 32 -2.52 8.71 13.30
CA ILE A 32 -3.93 8.44 13.69
C ILE A 32 -4.69 9.74 13.89
N GLU A 33 -4.06 10.75 14.50
CA GLU A 33 -4.66 12.07 14.67
C GLU A 33 -4.91 12.73 13.31
N VAL A 34 -3.89 12.82 12.44
CA VAL A 34 -3.99 13.43 11.10
C VAL A 34 -5.11 12.77 10.27
N PHE A 35 -5.13 11.45 10.18
CA PHE A 35 -6.14 10.70 9.42
C PHE A 35 -7.57 10.87 9.96
N SER A 36 -7.70 11.26 11.23
CA SER A 36 -8.98 11.45 11.91
C SER A 36 -9.49 12.90 11.88
N LYS A 37 -8.64 13.88 11.54
CA LYS A 37 -9.03 15.28 11.47
C LYS A 37 -10.05 15.54 10.37
N ASP A 38 -10.86 16.58 10.57
CA ASP A 38 -11.83 17.07 9.60
C ASP A 38 -11.23 18.32 8.93
N LEU A 39 -10.33 18.06 7.97
CA LEU A 39 -9.57 19.05 7.21
C LEU A 39 -9.69 18.74 5.72
N GLY A 40 -9.39 19.72 4.86
CA GLY A 40 -9.23 19.48 3.43
C GLY A 40 -8.09 18.51 3.15
N PHE A 41 -8.10 17.83 2.00
CA PHE A 41 -7.11 16.79 1.71
C PHE A 41 -5.68 17.33 1.72
N LEU A 42 -5.39 18.43 1.01
CA LEU A 42 -4.06 19.03 0.98
C LEU A 42 -3.57 19.52 2.36
N GLU A 43 -4.48 20.01 3.21
CA GLU A 43 -4.13 20.36 4.59
C GLU A 43 -3.72 19.11 5.40
N LYS A 44 -4.39 17.97 5.17
CA LYS A 44 -3.97 16.69 5.77
C LYS A 44 -2.64 16.23 5.21
N VAL A 45 -2.38 16.40 3.91
CA VAL A 45 -1.08 16.07 3.30
C VAL A 45 0.04 16.88 3.94
N GLU A 46 -0.15 18.18 4.18
CA GLU A 46 0.84 19.02 4.88
C GLU A 46 1.11 18.51 6.31
N GLU A 47 0.07 18.21 7.09
CA GLU A 47 0.25 17.67 8.45
C GLU A 47 0.84 16.24 8.46
N PHE A 48 0.49 15.44 7.46
CA PHE A 48 1.02 14.11 7.23
C PHE A 48 2.53 14.16 6.97
N ASP A 49 2.96 15.01 6.05
CA ASP A 49 4.37 15.19 5.72
C ASP A 49 5.13 15.74 6.94
N GLY A 50 4.53 16.67 7.69
CA GLY A 50 5.08 17.16 8.96
C GLY A 50 5.28 16.05 10.00
N ALA A 51 4.37 15.07 10.08
CA ALA A 51 4.53 13.93 10.98
C ALA A 51 5.74 13.05 10.58
N PHE A 52 5.95 12.79 9.29
CA PHE A 52 7.13 12.04 8.83
C PHE A 52 8.43 12.83 8.98
N ASP A 53 8.41 14.14 8.77
CA ASP A 53 9.58 15.02 8.94
C ASP A 53 10.14 15.00 10.37
N GLU A 54 9.28 14.85 11.38
CA GLU A 54 9.68 14.68 12.78
C GLU A 54 10.24 13.28 13.09
N HIS A 55 10.03 12.32 12.19
CA HIS A 55 10.34 10.89 12.36
C HIS A 55 11.11 10.30 11.15
N PRO A 56 12.30 10.81 10.80
CA PRO A 56 13.04 10.42 9.58
C PRO A 56 13.51 8.96 9.56
N ALA A 57 13.39 8.23 10.67
CA ALA A 57 13.67 6.79 10.72
C ALA A 57 12.58 5.93 10.06
N PHE A 58 11.46 6.53 9.67
CA PHE A 58 10.33 5.89 9.02
C PHE A 58 10.06 6.47 7.63
N ASP A 59 10.95 7.32 7.11
CA ASP A 59 10.74 8.08 5.87
C ASP A 59 10.53 7.17 4.64
N GLU A 60 11.14 5.97 4.65
CA GLU A 60 10.91 4.95 3.62
C GLU A 60 9.44 4.49 3.53
N LEU A 61 8.66 4.62 4.60
CA LEU A 61 7.23 4.27 4.59
C LEU A 61 6.34 5.43 4.15
N ARG A 62 6.89 6.63 3.89
CA ARG A 62 6.10 7.85 3.66
C ARG A 62 5.14 7.68 2.50
N GLU A 63 5.61 7.26 1.34
CA GLU A 63 4.74 7.18 0.15
C GLU A 63 3.72 6.04 0.24
N VAL A 64 4.08 4.90 0.83
CA VAL A 64 3.14 3.81 1.16
C VAL A 64 2.04 4.29 2.13
N PHE A 65 2.37 5.17 3.07
CA PHE A 65 1.38 5.73 3.99
C PHE A 65 0.58 6.89 3.38
N PHE A 66 1.13 7.56 2.36
CA PHE A 66 0.39 8.51 1.54
C PHE A 66 -0.73 7.78 0.78
N ASP A 67 -0.45 6.61 0.20
CA ASP A 67 -1.49 5.76 -0.42
C ASP A 67 -2.60 5.41 0.58
N LEU A 68 -2.21 5.07 1.81
CA LEU A 68 -3.16 4.78 2.89
C LEU A 68 -3.99 6.01 3.30
N LEU A 69 -3.41 7.22 3.25
CA LEU A 69 -4.11 8.48 3.48
C LEU A 69 -5.15 8.72 2.37
N MET A 70 -4.77 8.48 1.12
CA MET A 70 -5.66 8.57 -0.04
C MET A 70 -6.84 7.60 0.08
N ILE A 71 -6.59 6.34 0.45
CA ILE A 71 -7.63 5.35 0.73
C ILE A 71 -8.57 5.81 1.86
N ASN A 72 -8.03 6.37 2.94
CA ASN A 72 -8.85 6.91 4.03
C ASN A 72 -9.73 8.08 3.57
N PHE A 73 -9.22 8.93 2.68
CA PHE A 73 -9.98 10.02 2.09
C PHE A 73 -11.18 9.50 1.30
N PHE A 74 -10.96 8.55 0.38
CA PHE A 74 -12.05 7.92 -0.39
C PHE A 74 -13.03 7.15 0.48
N ALA A 75 -12.54 6.35 1.44
CA ALA A 75 -13.37 5.48 2.25
C ALA A 75 -14.24 6.21 3.28
N ASN A 76 -13.81 7.39 3.75
CA ASN A 76 -14.45 8.07 4.88
C ASN A 76 -14.77 9.55 4.64
N ASP A 77 -13.91 10.30 3.96
CA ASP A 77 -14.06 11.75 3.86
C ASP A 77 -14.90 12.16 2.65
N VAL A 78 -14.71 11.52 1.48
CA VAL A 78 -15.56 11.74 0.29
C VAL A 78 -17.04 11.46 0.58
N LYS A 79 -17.34 10.48 1.43
CA LYS A 79 -18.73 10.17 1.86
C LYS A 79 -19.42 11.32 2.62
N LYS A 80 -18.67 12.31 3.10
CA LYS A 80 -19.20 13.49 3.81
C LYS A 80 -19.31 14.71 2.89
N LEU A 81 -18.71 14.63 1.70
CA LEU A 81 -18.68 15.69 0.70
C LEU A 81 -19.91 15.56 -0.23
N GLU A 82 -20.03 16.51 -1.17
CA GLU A 82 -21.11 16.48 -2.17
C GLU A 82 -20.92 15.32 -3.16
N GLU A 83 -22.01 14.79 -3.73
CA GLU A 83 -22.00 13.59 -4.60
C GLU A 83 -21.12 13.78 -5.87
N ASP A 84 -20.89 15.02 -6.30
CA ASP A 84 -20.07 15.43 -7.44
C ASP A 84 -18.72 16.02 -7.02
N TYR A 85 -18.26 15.80 -5.78
CA TYR A 85 -16.98 16.33 -5.32
C TYR A 85 -15.79 15.90 -6.20
N LEU A 86 -15.78 14.65 -6.66
CA LEU A 86 -14.73 14.14 -7.55
C LEU A 86 -14.79 14.73 -8.96
N ASP A 87 -15.89 15.40 -9.33
CA ASP A 87 -16.02 16.14 -10.58
C ASP A 87 -15.66 17.64 -10.41
N SER A 88 -15.21 18.05 -9.21
CA SER A 88 -14.98 19.46 -8.88
C SER A 88 -13.60 19.97 -9.30
N GLU A 89 -13.47 21.28 -9.48
CA GLU A 89 -12.16 21.93 -9.68
C GLU A 89 -11.22 21.71 -8.49
N GLU A 90 -11.76 21.61 -7.26
CA GLU A 90 -10.97 21.33 -6.06
C GLU A 90 -10.29 19.95 -6.13
N TRP A 91 -11.01 18.93 -6.60
CA TRP A 91 -10.43 17.60 -6.80
C TRP A 91 -9.40 17.59 -7.92
N ALA A 92 -9.67 18.26 -9.04
CA ALA A 92 -8.70 18.38 -10.12
C ALA A 92 -7.39 19.06 -9.67
N ASP A 93 -7.48 20.08 -8.82
CA ASP A 93 -6.30 20.73 -8.21
C ASP A 93 -5.56 19.76 -7.27
N ILE A 94 -6.28 18.94 -6.49
CA ILE A 94 -5.68 17.90 -5.65
C ILE A 94 -4.92 16.87 -6.49
N GLU A 95 -5.51 16.38 -7.58
CA GLU A 95 -4.90 15.40 -8.47
C GLU A 95 -3.59 15.95 -9.08
N GLU A 96 -3.61 17.20 -9.57
CA GLU A 96 -2.41 17.83 -10.14
C GLU A 96 -1.32 18.05 -9.07
N ASP A 97 -1.68 18.51 -7.88
CA ASP A 97 -0.73 18.77 -6.78
C ASP A 97 -0.15 17.47 -6.18
N THR A 98 -0.77 16.32 -6.44
CA THR A 98 -0.35 15.02 -5.90
C THR A 98 0.04 13.99 -6.96
N ILE A 99 0.20 14.41 -8.21
CA ILE A 99 0.49 13.53 -9.35
C ILE A 99 1.81 12.73 -9.19
N ASP A 100 2.80 13.30 -8.50
CA ASP A 100 4.11 12.68 -8.28
C ASP A 100 4.20 11.96 -6.91
N ARG A 101 3.07 11.69 -6.24
CA ARG A 101 3.00 11.08 -4.89
C ARG A 101 2.43 9.67 -4.91
N GLY A 102 2.75 8.92 -3.85
CA GLY A 102 2.22 7.59 -3.63
C GLY A 102 2.98 6.51 -4.39
N THR A 103 2.41 5.31 -4.38
CA THR A 103 3.00 4.11 -4.99
C THR A 103 1.90 3.22 -5.58
N GLU A 104 2.30 2.15 -6.28
CA GLU A 104 1.35 1.15 -6.81
C GLU A 104 0.59 0.38 -5.71
N LEU A 105 0.95 0.55 -4.44
CA LEU A 105 0.15 0.06 -3.33
C LEU A 105 -1.25 0.65 -3.32
N LEU A 106 -1.45 1.89 -3.78
CA LEU A 106 -2.77 2.50 -3.89
C LEU A 106 -3.72 1.61 -4.70
N ASN A 107 -3.27 1.14 -5.87
CA ASN A 107 -4.04 0.27 -6.76
C ASN A 107 -4.38 -1.07 -6.09
N LEU A 108 -3.43 -1.68 -5.38
CA LEU A 108 -3.70 -2.91 -4.63
C LEU A 108 -4.72 -2.70 -3.49
N LEU A 109 -4.67 -1.57 -2.78
CA LEU A 109 -5.63 -1.27 -1.72
C LEU A 109 -7.04 -0.97 -2.27
N LEU A 110 -7.14 -0.30 -3.42
CA LEU A 110 -8.41 -0.12 -4.14
C LEU A 110 -9.01 -1.48 -4.55
N TYR A 111 -8.19 -2.37 -5.12
CA TYR A 111 -8.60 -3.73 -5.46
C TYR A 111 -9.10 -4.52 -4.23
N ILE A 112 -8.42 -4.42 -3.09
CA ILE A 112 -8.85 -5.09 -1.87
C ILE A 112 -10.20 -4.54 -1.38
N ASN A 113 -10.45 -3.23 -1.48
CA ASN A 113 -11.75 -2.65 -1.18
C ASN A 113 -12.85 -3.20 -2.09
N GLU A 114 -12.59 -3.30 -3.39
CA GLU A 114 -13.54 -3.91 -4.34
C GLU A 114 -13.82 -5.36 -3.98
N CYS A 115 -12.78 -6.14 -3.64
CA CYS A 115 -12.94 -7.51 -3.15
C CYS A 115 -13.85 -7.60 -1.92
N HIS A 116 -13.76 -6.64 -0.99
CA HIS A 116 -14.62 -6.58 0.18
C HIS A 116 -16.07 -6.29 -0.17
N ASP A 117 -16.32 -5.35 -1.08
CA ASP A 117 -17.66 -4.98 -1.54
C ASP A 117 -18.33 -6.14 -2.30
N GLU A 118 -17.57 -6.84 -3.14
CA GLU A 118 -18.01 -8.02 -3.90
C GLU A 118 -18.02 -9.31 -3.08
N LYS A 119 -17.38 -9.31 -1.90
CA LYS A 119 -17.21 -10.47 -1.00
C LYS A 119 -16.45 -11.63 -1.65
N ILE A 120 -15.48 -11.30 -2.48
CA ILE A 120 -14.53 -12.24 -3.07
C ILE A 120 -13.21 -12.22 -2.30
N LYS A 121 -12.27 -13.06 -2.70
CA LYS A 121 -10.92 -13.06 -2.13
C LYS A 121 -9.97 -12.45 -3.14
N PRO A 122 -8.99 -11.66 -2.69
CA PRO A 122 -7.91 -11.18 -3.55
C PRO A 122 -7.17 -12.36 -4.19
N GLU A 123 -7.03 -12.34 -5.51
CA GLU A 123 -6.24 -13.30 -6.29
C GLU A 123 -5.36 -12.53 -7.28
N LEU A 124 -4.09 -12.94 -7.45
CA LEU A 124 -3.16 -12.20 -8.32
C LEU A 124 -3.64 -12.15 -9.77
N ASP A 125 -4.23 -13.24 -10.26
CA ASP A 125 -4.73 -13.32 -11.65
C ASP A 125 -5.87 -12.32 -11.89
N ASP A 126 -6.72 -12.15 -10.89
CA ASP A 126 -7.88 -11.24 -10.90
C ASP A 126 -7.43 -9.77 -10.76
N PHE A 127 -6.51 -9.48 -9.83
CA PHE A 127 -5.87 -8.17 -9.71
C PHE A 127 -5.23 -7.72 -11.03
N LEU A 128 -4.46 -8.61 -11.67
CA LEU A 128 -3.80 -8.26 -12.92
C LEU A 128 -4.82 -8.15 -14.06
N LYS A 129 -5.69 -9.14 -14.29
CA LYS A 129 -6.48 -9.18 -15.53
C LYS A 129 -7.79 -8.42 -15.49
N GLU A 130 -8.46 -8.40 -14.35
CA GLU A 130 -9.81 -7.86 -14.24
C GLU A 130 -9.79 -6.44 -13.64
N PHE A 131 -8.91 -6.19 -12.66
CA PHE A 131 -8.80 -4.89 -12.01
C PHE A 131 -7.93 -3.89 -12.79
N LEU A 132 -6.69 -4.27 -13.13
CA LEU A 132 -5.75 -3.36 -13.80
C LEU A 132 -5.93 -3.36 -15.32
N LEU A 133 -5.98 -4.53 -15.94
CA LEU A 133 -5.82 -4.65 -17.40
C LEU A 133 -7.17 -4.62 -18.13
N VAL A 134 -7.77 -3.44 -18.25
CA VAL A 134 -8.97 -3.23 -19.09
C VAL A 134 -8.59 -3.25 -20.58
N GLU A 135 -9.42 -3.87 -21.44
CA GLU A 135 -9.16 -4.07 -22.88
C GLU A 135 -9.05 -2.79 -23.74
N GLU A 136 -9.08 -1.59 -23.15
CA GLU A 136 -9.00 -0.32 -23.88
C GLU A 136 -7.53 0.10 -24.09
N ASP A 137 -7.16 0.47 -25.33
CA ASP A 137 -5.79 0.82 -25.75
C ASP A 137 -5.13 1.95 -24.92
N GLU A 138 -5.90 2.68 -24.10
CA GLU A 138 -5.44 3.78 -23.24
C GLU A 138 -4.70 3.30 -21.97
N PHE A 139 -4.79 2.01 -21.60
CA PHE A 139 -4.18 1.45 -20.38
C PHE A 139 -2.90 0.63 -20.67
N GLN A 140 -2.30 0.78 -21.85
CA GLN A 140 -1.06 0.07 -22.22
C GLN A 140 0.16 0.46 -21.36
N ASP A 141 0.18 1.67 -20.79
CA ASP A 141 1.27 2.10 -19.92
C ASP A 141 1.23 1.37 -18.56
N GLU A 142 0.04 0.99 -18.08
CA GLU A 142 -0.13 0.20 -16.85
C GLU A 142 0.44 -1.22 -17.00
N PHE A 143 0.36 -1.81 -18.19
CA PHE A 143 0.98 -3.11 -18.46
C PHE A 143 2.49 -3.10 -18.17
N HIS A 144 3.18 -1.98 -18.41
CA HIS A 144 4.63 -1.91 -18.22
C HIS A 144 5.00 -1.88 -16.74
N ILE A 145 4.25 -1.12 -15.94
CA ILE A 145 4.43 -1.02 -14.48
C ILE A 145 4.33 -2.41 -13.84
N TYR A 146 3.38 -3.23 -14.29
CA TYR A 146 3.11 -4.55 -13.70
C TYR A 146 3.78 -5.72 -14.45
N GLU A 147 4.66 -5.46 -15.42
CA GLU A 147 5.33 -6.50 -16.21
C GLU A 147 6.07 -7.51 -15.34
N ASP A 148 6.68 -7.03 -14.25
CA ASP A 148 7.40 -7.88 -13.30
C ASP A 148 6.47 -8.84 -12.57
N LEU A 149 5.31 -8.38 -12.11
CA LEU A 149 4.32 -9.27 -11.50
C LEU A 149 3.79 -10.26 -12.53
N ILE A 150 3.45 -9.77 -13.74
CA ILE A 150 2.89 -10.59 -14.82
C ILE A 150 3.83 -11.72 -15.23
N THR A 151 5.13 -11.43 -15.36
CA THR A 151 6.14 -12.40 -15.81
C THR A 151 6.50 -13.41 -14.70
N ASN A 152 6.25 -13.04 -13.44
CA ASN A 152 6.65 -13.83 -12.27
C ASN A 152 5.47 -14.39 -11.46
N GLN A 153 4.23 -14.36 -11.97
CA GLN A 153 3.01 -14.77 -11.26
C GLN A 153 3.12 -16.13 -10.55
N GLN A 154 3.82 -17.09 -11.16
CA GLN A 154 4.04 -18.42 -10.58
C GLN A 154 4.70 -18.39 -9.19
N LEU A 155 5.45 -17.34 -8.84
CA LEU A 155 6.08 -17.23 -7.54
C LEU A 155 5.06 -17.02 -6.41
N ALA A 156 3.87 -16.50 -6.70
CA ALA A 156 2.81 -16.36 -5.71
C ALA A 156 2.35 -17.74 -5.17
N GLU A 157 2.60 -18.83 -5.89
CA GLU A 157 2.33 -20.20 -5.43
C GLU A 157 3.55 -20.88 -4.76
N SER A 158 4.68 -20.17 -4.65
CA SER A 158 5.95 -20.70 -4.13
C SER A 158 6.16 -20.40 -2.64
N SER A 159 7.41 -20.50 -2.16
CA SER A 159 7.76 -20.14 -0.78
C SER A 159 8.21 -18.67 -0.69
N VAL A 160 8.11 -18.08 0.51
CA VAL A 160 8.63 -16.71 0.76
C VAL A 160 10.14 -16.63 0.50
N GLU A 161 10.89 -17.70 0.78
CA GLU A 161 12.33 -17.81 0.45
C GLU A 161 12.56 -17.71 -1.07
N ASP A 162 11.76 -18.42 -1.87
CA ASP A 162 11.87 -18.41 -3.33
C ASP A 162 11.52 -17.02 -3.89
N ILE A 163 10.46 -16.38 -3.37
CA ILE A 163 10.07 -15.02 -3.75
C ILE A 163 11.23 -14.04 -3.50
N CYS A 164 11.77 -14.03 -2.26
CA CYS A 164 12.86 -13.12 -1.90
C CYS A 164 14.14 -13.40 -2.70
N SER A 165 14.48 -14.67 -2.90
CA SER A 165 15.67 -15.08 -3.65
C SER A 165 15.57 -14.68 -5.11
N HIS A 166 14.40 -14.85 -5.73
CA HIS A 166 14.17 -14.52 -7.12
C HIS A 166 14.16 -13.01 -7.36
N ALA A 167 13.56 -12.23 -6.46
CA ALA A 167 13.62 -10.76 -6.51
C ALA A 167 15.07 -10.24 -6.59
N GLY A 168 15.99 -10.86 -5.85
CA GLY A 168 17.42 -10.53 -5.91
C GLY A 168 18.17 -10.98 -7.18
N MET A 169 17.52 -11.68 -8.11
CA MET A 169 18.10 -12.19 -9.35
C MET A 169 17.62 -11.48 -10.62
N ILE A 170 16.55 -10.70 -10.52
CA ILE A 170 15.93 -9.99 -11.64
C ILE A 170 16.14 -8.49 -11.50
N GLU A 171 16.10 -7.79 -12.63
CA GLU A 171 16.08 -6.32 -12.67
C GLU A 171 14.60 -5.92 -12.69
N LEU A 172 14.12 -5.35 -11.59
CA LEU A 172 12.74 -4.88 -11.43
C LEU A 172 12.62 -3.46 -12.01
N GLY A 173 11.44 -3.13 -12.51
CA GLY A 173 11.05 -1.74 -12.81
C GLY A 173 11.04 -0.87 -11.56
N GLU A 174 11.18 0.44 -11.75
CA GLU A 174 11.30 1.43 -10.66
C GLU A 174 10.10 1.36 -9.71
N GLU A 175 8.90 1.22 -10.26
CA GLU A 175 7.64 1.17 -9.53
C GLU A 175 7.48 -0.12 -8.71
N MET A 176 8.15 -1.20 -9.11
CA MET A 176 8.06 -2.53 -8.48
C MET A 176 9.28 -2.87 -7.63
N GLU A 177 10.37 -2.10 -7.68
CA GLU A 177 11.64 -2.42 -7.00
C GLU A 177 11.44 -2.69 -5.51
N GLU A 178 10.62 -1.86 -4.85
CA GLU A 178 10.31 -1.99 -3.41
C GLU A 178 9.03 -2.80 -3.16
N LEU A 179 8.08 -2.83 -4.10
CA LEU A 179 6.75 -3.41 -3.90
C LEU A 179 6.63 -4.88 -4.33
N PHE A 180 7.54 -5.38 -5.17
CA PHE A 180 7.46 -6.72 -5.72
C PHE A 180 7.37 -7.80 -4.64
N VAL A 181 8.27 -7.78 -3.65
CA VAL A 181 8.27 -8.76 -2.56
C VAL A 181 7.00 -8.69 -1.73
N PRO A 182 6.59 -7.55 -1.14
CA PRO A 182 5.39 -7.50 -0.33
C PRO A 182 4.11 -7.84 -1.10
N PHE A 183 4.02 -7.50 -2.40
CA PHE A 183 2.88 -7.88 -3.25
C PHE A 183 2.82 -9.40 -3.45
N MET A 184 3.93 -9.99 -3.90
CA MET A 184 3.98 -11.44 -4.17
C MET A 184 3.75 -12.26 -2.90
N VAL A 185 4.27 -11.81 -1.76
CA VAL A 185 4.05 -12.45 -0.46
C VAL A 185 2.62 -12.26 0.03
N PHE A 186 1.98 -11.10 -0.23
CA PHE A 186 0.56 -10.92 0.04
C PHE A 186 -0.29 -11.90 -0.77
N PHE A 187 -0.08 -12.01 -2.08
CA PHE A 187 -0.86 -12.94 -2.90
C PHE A 187 -0.57 -14.41 -2.57
N ASN A 188 0.64 -14.73 -2.09
CA ASN A 188 0.96 -16.05 -1.54
C ASN A 188 0.19 -16.35 -0.24
N GLN A 189 0.09 -15.34 0.65
CA GLN A 189 -0.56 -15.48 1.95
C GLN A 189 -1.34 -14.20 2.32
N PRO A 190 -2.59 -14.04 1.84
CA PRO A 190 -3.35 -12.79 1.97
C PRO A 190 -3.81 -12.45 3.40
N LYS A 191 -3.61 -13.37 4.35
CA LYS A 191 -3.95 -13.19 5.75
C LYS A 191 -2.70 -13.05 6.59
N ALA A 192 -2.74 -12.12 7.54
CA ALA A 192 -1.66 -11.90 8.50
C ALA A 192 -1.15 -13.23 9.08
N ASN A 193 0.14 -13.49 8.89
CA ASN A 193 0.77 -14.76 9.26
C ASN A 193 2.17 -14.53 9.87
N GLU A 194 2.35 -14.92 11.13
CA GLU A 194 3.62 -14.79 11.86
C GLU A 194 4.75 -15.67 11.30
N GLU A 195 4.43 -16.73 10.56
CA GLU A 195 5.45 -17.53 9.85
C GLU A 195 6.00 -16.76 8.65
N VAL A 196 5.12 -16.12 7.87
CA VAL A 196 5.52 -15.25 6.75
C VAL A 196 6.39 -14.09 7.24
N ILE A 197 6.04 -13.47 8.37
CA ILE A 197 6.87 -12.40 8.96
C ILE A 197 8.28 -12.92 9.28
N LYS A 198 8.43 -14.12 9.85
CA LYS A 198 9.75 -14.69 10.16
C LYS A 198 10.54 -15.06 8.91
N ASP A 199 9.85 -15.51 7.87
CA ASP A 199 10.49 -15.81 6.60
C ASP A 199 10.99 -14.53 5.94
N LEU A 200 10.19 -13.45 5.93
CA LEU A 200 10.63 -12.12 5.51
C LEU A 200 11.83 -11.61 6.34
N GLU A 201 11.78 -11.75 7.67
CA GLU A 201 12.92 -11.40 8.56
C GLU A 201 14.22 -12.15 8.19
N THR A 202 14.09 -13.35 7.63
CA THR A 202 15.22 -14.24 7.33
C THR A 202 15.76 -14.05 5.92
N TYR A 203 14.87 -13.89 4.94
CA TYR A 203 15.21 -13.97 3.52
C TYR A 203 15.13 -12.64 2.76
N SER A 204 14.34 -11.66 3.23
CA SER A 204 14.23 -10.38 2.54
C SER A 204 15.52 -9.57 2.65
N ALA A 205 15.89 -8.92 1.55
CA ALA A 205 16.98 -7.95 1.50
C ALA A 205 16.60 -6.60 2.15
N ASN A 206 15.32 -6.23 2.13
CA ASN A 206 14.75 -5.02 2.74
C ASN A 206 13.66 -5.38 3.77
N LYS A 207 14.04 -6.23 4.72
CA LYS A 207 13.09 -6.85 5.66
C LYS A 207 12.27 -5.83 6.45
N GLU A 208 12.84 -4.70 6.86
CA GLU A 208 12.12 -3.69 7.64
C GLU A 208 10.91 -3.16 6.86
N PHE A 209 11.13 -2.76 5.61
CA PHE A 209 10.09 -2.30 4.70
C PHE A 209 9.13 -3.41 4.31
N ASP A 210 9.62 -4.55 3.81
CA ASP A 210 8.77 -5.64 3.30
C ASP A 210 7.83 -6.18 4.38
N ILE A 211 8.31 -6.31 5.61
CA ILE A 211 7.50 -6.72 6.76
C ILE A 211 6.41 -5.68 7.03
N ALA A 212 6.75 -4.39 6.97
CA ALA A 212 5.82 -3.31 7.24
C ALA A 212 4.72 -3.23 6.18
N VAL A 213 5.08 -3.34 4.90
CA VAL A 213 4.14 -3.28 3.77
C VAL A 213 3.28 -4.55 3.71
N TYR A 214 3.86 -5.75 3.86
CA TYR A 214 3.06 -6.97 3.96
C TYR A 214 2.06 -6.92 5.13
N SER A 215 2.51 -6.43 6.30
CA SER A 215 1.65 -6.31 7.48
C SER A 215 0.53 -5.29 7.27
N LEU A 216 0.81 -4.20 6.54
CA LEU A 216 -0.19 -3.22 6.13
C LEU A 216 -1.27 -3.88 5.27
N ILE A 217 -0.87 -4.49 4.15
CA ILE A 217 -1.81 -5.08 3.18
C ILE A 217 -2.63 -6.20 3.83
N ALA A 218 -1.96 -7.11 4.55
CA ALA A 218 -2.61 -8.26 5.17
C ALA A 218 -3.55 -7.85 6.32
N ALA A 219 -3.31 -6.71 6.99
CA ALA A 219 -4.21 -6.18 8.01
C ALA A 219 -5.37 -5.37 7.38
N PHE A 220 -5.12 -4.67 6.29
CA PHE A 220 -6.15 -3.96 5.53
C PHE A 220 -7.20 -4.95 4.97
N ASN A 221 -6.74 -6.07 4.42
CA ASN A 221 -7.57 -7.16 3.87
C ASN A 221 -8.38 -7.96 4.91
N ASN A 222 -8.26 -7.70 6.21
CA ASN A 222 -9.01 -8.42 7.26
C ASN A 222 -10.28 -7.68 7.68
#